data_AF-A0A5E6WWD4-F1
#
_entry.id   AF-A0A5E6WWD4-F1
#
_cell.length_a   1.000
_cell.length_b   1.000
_cell.length_c   1.000
_cell.angle_alpha   90.00
_cell.angle_beta   90.00
_cell.angle_gamma   90.00
#
_symmetry.space_group_name_H-M   'P 1'
#
loop_
_entity.id
_entity.type
_entity.pdbx_description
1 polymer ?
#
loop_
_entity_poly.entity_id
_entity_poly.type
_entity_poly.pdbx_seq_one_letter_code
_entity_poly.pdbx_strand_id
1 'polypeptide(L)'
;MNNYDIDDTSYLGSSENYHENGRPFSSYEDHNGAHGSLESEFRETLKEAKEEEPGVWNNVQRVSSHSHVMIYIYNGTSEKFRLSSASWDTDGQNEKYTIEPWDYLLFVLREDIPHFAKGRTSTQAKYNFTYQSENYAFEFLTRLWVRKEHSASSFDPTTIPLREHKIKTIGTKPLQCTSRITRTVSTKPYHYGIVISLGGDY
;
A
#
# COMPACT_ATOMS: atom_id res chain seq x y z
N MET A 1 63.41 63.85 -42.36
CA MET A 1 62.31 64.73 -42.80
C MET A 1 61.40 64.96 -41.62
N ASN A 2 61.40 66.21 -41.14
CA ASN A 2 60.39 66.99 -40.42
C ASN A 2 59.55 66.37 -39.28
N ASN A 3 59.86 66.86 -38.07
CA ASN A 3 58.97 67.44 -37.03
C ASN A 3 57.45 67.39 -37.27
N TYR A 4 56.68 67.10 -36.21
CA TYR A 4 55.85 68.09 -35.48
C TYR A 4 55.21 67.45 -34.24
N ASP A 5 55.46 68.06 -33.08
CA ASP A 5 54.59 68.05 -31.88
C ASP A 5 53.24 68.71 -32.19
N ILE A 6 52.19 68.39 -31.42
CA ILE A 6 51.22 69.35 -30.83
C ILE A 6 50.30 68.62 -29.82
N ASP A 7 50.19 69.26 -28.65
CA ASP A 7 49.38 68.99 -27.47
C ASP A 7 47.87 69.24 -27.62
N ASP A 8 47.15 68.78 -26.58
CA ASP A 8 45.96 69.36 -25.94
C ASP A 8 44.65 69.55 -26.74
N THR A 9 43.64 68.78 -26.34
CA THR A 9 42.34 69.37 -25.94
C THR A 9 41.70 68.56 -24.80
N SER A 10 41.71 69.14 -23.61
CA SER A 10 40.71 68.93 -22.56
C SER A 10 39.33 69.44 -23.01
N TYR A 11 38.22 68.78 -22.64
CA TYR A 11 37.01 69.40 -22.04
C TYR A 11 35.82 68.42 -21.82
N LEU A 12 35.43 68.30 -20.54
CA LEU A 12 34.10 68.24 -19.92
C LEU A 12 32.97 67.25 -20.31
N GLY A 13 32.43 66.63 -19.22
CA GLY A 13 31.00 66.35 -18.98
C GLY A 13 30.54 64.96 -19.40
N SER A 14 29.75 64.19 -18.65
CA SER A 14 28.93 64.45 -17.46
C SER A 14 28.45 63.10 -16.90
N SER A 15 28.24 63.10 -15.59
CA SER A 15 27.61 62.04 -14.80
C SER A 15 26.16 61.77 -15.20
N GLU A 16 25.77 60.50 -15.32
CA GLU A 16 24.40 60.06 -14.99
C GLU A 16 24.45 58.67 -14.32
N ASN A 17 23.94 58.63 -13.08
CA ASN A 17 23.60 57.42 -12.33
C ASN A 17 22.20 56.97 -12.75
N TYR A 18 22.00 55.71 -13.10
CA TYR A 18 20.71 55.03 -12.90
C TYR A 18 20.90 53.52 -12.62
N HIS A 19 20.62 53.19 -11.36
CA HIS A 19 19.92 52.02 -10.80
C HIS A 19 19.92 50.64 -11.49
N GLU A 20 20.09 49.64 -10.59
CA GLU A 20 19.34 48.36 -10.53
C GLU A 20 19.76 47.19 -11.43
N ASN A 21 20.43 46.19 -10.84
CA ASN A 21 19.84 44.90 -10.43
C ASN A 21 20.87 43.75 -10.38
N GLY A 22 20.76 42.91 -9.33
CA GLY A 22 21.23 41.51 -9.38
C GLY A 22 22.35 41.12 -8.40
N ARG A 23 22.02 40.94 -7.12
CA ARG A 23 22.72 39.98 -6.24
C ARG A 23 22.30 38.52 -6.59
N PRO A 24 22.78 37.51 -5.86
CA PRO A 24 23.83 36.57 -6.22
C PRO A 24 23.27 35.21 -6.70
N PHE A 25 24.14 34.39 -7.29
CA PHE A 25 23.88 32.97 -7.55
C PHE A 25 23.84 32.22 -6.20
N SER A 26 22.66 32.19 -5.57
CA SER A 26 22.39 31.36 -4.39
C SER A 26 21.75 30.06 -4.87
N SER A 27 22.57 29.01 -4.96
CA SER A 27 22.12 27.64 -5.18
C SER A 27 21.31 27.18 -3.97
N TYR A 28 19.98 27.28 -4.05
CA TYR A 28 19.10 26.53 -3.17
C TYR A 28 19.05 25.09 -3.69
N GLU A 29 19.53 24.17 -2.87
CA GLU A 29 19.32 22.73 -3.06
C GLU A 29 17.83 22.43 -3.07
N ASP A 30 17.37 21.95 -4.22
CA ASP A 30 15.97 21.69 -4.53
C ASP A 30 15.54 20.33 -3.93
N HIS A 31 15.32 20.30 -2.61
CA HIS A 31 14.85 19.09 -1.91
C HIS A 31 13.36 18.77 -2.14
N ASN A 32 12.62 19.58 -2.92
CA ASN A 32 11.19 19.37 -3.18
C ASN A 32 10.89 18.54 -4.43
N GLY A 33 11.85 18.36 -5.34
CA GLY A 33 11.63 17.60 -6.59
C GLY A 33 11.48 16.08 -6.40
N ALA A 34 12.17 15.50 -5.42
CA ALA A 34 12.19 14.04 -5.23
C ALA A 34 10.87 13.48 -4.65
N HIS A 35 10.19 14.23 -3.79
CA HIS A 35 8.94 13.80 -3.16
C HIS A 35 7.77 13.75 -4.15
N GLY A 36 7.71 14.69 -5.11
CA GLY A 36 6.70 14.69 -6.16
C GLY A 36 6.87 13.55 -7.18
N SER A 37 8.12 13.15 -7.45
CA SER A 37 8.42 12.01 -8.34
C SER A 37 7.94 10.69 -7.76
N LEU A 38 8.27 10.42 -6.49
CA LEU A 38 7.93 9.15 -5.83
C LEU A 38 6.42 8.96 -5.63
N GLU A 39 5.68 10.02 -5.30
CA GLU A 39 4.22 9.93 -5.21
C GLU A 39 3.59 9.69 -6.59
N SER A 40 4.13 10.31 -7.65
CA SER A 40 3.69 10.08 -9.02
C SER A 40 3.98 8.65 -9.47
N GLU A 41 5.18 8.14 -9.21
CA GLU A 41 5.57 6.75 -9.48
C GLU A 41 4.67 5.78 -8.72
N PHE A 42 4.39 6.03 -7.43
CA PHE A 42 3.48 5.19 -6.67
C PHE A 42 2.06 5.18 -7.22
N ARG A 43 1.57 6.30 -7.79
CA ARG A 43 0.26 6.34 -8.44
C ARG A 43 0.22 5.44 -9.68
N GLU A 44 1.31 5.33 -10.42
CA GLU A 44 1.43 4.39 -11.54
C GLU A 44 1.43 2.95 -11.03
N THR A 45 2.22 2.64 -9.99
CA THR A 45 2.21 1.32 -9.33
C THR A 45 0.82 0.92 -8.82
N LEU A 46 0.09 1.87 -8.21
CA LEU A 46 -1.29 1.65 -7.77
C LEU A 46 -2.25 1.38 -8.93
N LYS A 47 -2.02 2.01 -10.09
CA LYS A 47 -2.79 1.77 -11.30
C LYS A 47 -2.54 0.35 -11.82
N GLU A 48 -1.28 -0.07 -11.90
CA GLU A 48 -0.90 -1.43 -12.30
C GLU A 48 -1.54 -2.48 -11.38
N ALA A 49 -1.44 -2.30 -10.07
CA ALA A 49 -2.04 -3.21 -9.09
C ALA A 49 -3.57 -3.31 -9.27
N LYS A 50 -4.24 -2.20 -9.56
CA LYS A 50 -5.69 -2.15 -9.84
C LYS A 50 -6.07 -2.81 -11.16
N GLU A 51 -5.16 -2.83 -12.13
CA GLU A 51 -5.35 -3.53 -13.41
C GLU A 51 -5.10 -5.04 -13.28
N GLU A 52 -4.20 -5.48 -12.40
CA GLU A 52 -3.93 -6.90 -12.14
C GLU A 52 -5.03 -7.57 -11.28
N GLU A 53 -5.58 -6.86 -10.30
CA GLU A 53 -6.53 -7.40 -9.31
C GLU A 53 -7.70 -8.20 -9.92
N PRO A 54 -8.39 -7.72 -10.98
CA PRO A 54 -9.48 -8.48 -11.58
C PRO A 54 -9.02 -9.84 -12.14
N GLY A 55 -7.82 -9.90 -12.71
CA GLY A 55 -7.26 -11.13 -13.27
C GLY A 55 -7.00 -12.19 -12.20
N VAL A 56 -6.36 -11.77 -11.10
CA VAL A 56 -6.07 -12.64 -9.96
C VAL A 56 -7.36 -13.07 -9.27
N TRP A 57 -8.29 -12.13 -9.06
CA TRP A 57 -9.59 -12.41 -8.46
C TRP A 57 -10.39 -13.43 -9.28
N ASN A 58 -10.41 -13.29 -10.61
CA ASN A 58 -11.08 -14.25 -11.49
C ASN A 58 -10.49 -15.66 -11.37
N ASN A 59 -9.17 -15.79 -11.18
CA ASN A 59 -8.53 -17.08 -10.94
C ASN A 59 -8.92 -17.66 -9.58
N VAL A 60 -8.93 -16.83 -8.54
CA VAL A 60 -9.36 -17.22 -7.18
C VAL A 60 -10.79 -17.75 -7.18
N GLN A 61 -11.72 -17.06 -7.85
CA GLN A 61 -13.14 -17.42 -7.88
C GLN A 61 -13.46 -18.73 -8.60
N ARG A 62 -12.56 -19.21 -9.46
CA ARG A 62 -12.74 -20.48 -10.18
C ARG A 62 -12.49 -21.71 -9.30
N VAL A 63 -11.84 -21.54 -8.15
CA VAL A 63 -11.50 -22.66 -7.28
C VAL A 63 -12.69 -23.00 -6.39
N SER A 64 -13.17 -24.24 -6.45
CA SER A 64 -14.34 -24.69 -5.66
C SER A 64 -13.98 -25.56 -4.45
N SER A 65 -12.73 -26.01 -4.35
CA SER A 65 -12.29 -27.00 -3.36
C SER A 65 -11.96 -26.41 -1.99
N HIS A 66 -11.60 -25.12 -1.91
CA HIS A 66 -11.12 -24.45 -0.70
C HIS A 66 -11.57 -22.99 -0.67
N SER A 67 -11.60 -22.40 0.52
CA SER A 67 -11.76 -20.97 0.69
C SER A 67 -10.43 -20.27 0.38
N HIS A 68 -10.50 -19.08 -0.20
CA HIS A 68 -9.32 -18.24 -0.44
C HIS A 68 -9.52 -16.85 0.13
N VAL A 69 -8.44 -16.31 0.65
CA VAL A 69 -8.33 -14.91 1.07
C VAL A 69 -7.25 -14.25 0.23
N MET A 70 -7.66 -13.36 -0.67
CA MET A 70 -6.75 -12.55 -1.46
C MET A 70 -6.38 -11.31 -0.66
N ILE A 71 -5.09 -11.08 -0.45
CA ILE A 71 -4.57 -9.94 0.32
C ILE A 71 -3.76 -9.06 -0.63
N TYR A 72 -4.13 -7.78 -0.69
CA TYR A 72 -3.34 -6.72 -1.29
C TYR A 72 -2.84 -5.80 -0.17
N ILE A 73 -1.55 -5.45 -0.21
CA ILE A 73 -0.96 -4.48 0.71
C ILE A 73 -0.31 -3.37 -0.11
N TYR A 74 -0.82 -2.15 0.02
CA TYR A 74 -0.24 -0.95 -0.58
C TYR A 74 0.65 -0.24 0.42
N ASN A 75 1.90 -0.02 0.06
CA ASN A 75 2.89 0.66 0.89
C ASN A 75 3.18 2.07 0.35
N GLY A 76 2.35 3.04 0.73
CA GLY A 76 2.57 4.45 0.43
C GLY A 76 3.57 5.12 1.38
N THR A 77 4.64 4.41 1.76
CA THR A 77 5.68 4.93 2.66
C THR A 77 7.07 4.67 2.08
N SER A 78 8.06 5.40 2.61
CA SER A 78 9.48 5.18 2.32
C SER A 78 10.07 3.96 3.06
N GLU A 79 9.26 3.23 3.82
CA GLU A 79 9.71 2.16 4.70
C GLU A 79 9.57 0.81 4.04
N LYS A 80 10.55 -0.06 4.26
CA LYS A 80 10.50 -1.46 3.82
C LYS A 80 9.92 -2.32 4.93
N PHE A 81 8.80 -2.99 4.65
CA PHE A 81 8.17 -3.87 5.62
C PHE A 81 8.48 -5.33 5.33
N ARG A 82 8.94 -6.05 6.35
CA ARG A 82 9.18 -7.50 6.28
C ARG A 82 8.19 -8.24 7.15
N LEU A 83 7.72 -9.38 6.65
CA LEU A 83 6.90 -10.30 7.42
C LEU A 83 7.71 -10.83 8.62
N SER A 84 7.27 -10.51 9.84
CA SER A 84 7.93 -10.93 11.08
C SER A 84 7.29 -12.18 11.68
N SER A 85 5.97 -12.33 11.53
CA SER A 85 5.24 -13.53 11.93
C SER A 85 4.01 -13.73 11.05
N ALA A 86 3.64 -15.00 10.83
CA ALA A 86 2.46 -15.41 10.10
C ALA A 86 1.86 -16.66 10.73
N SER A 87 0.54 -16.81 10.61
CA SER A 87 -0.17 -18.01 11.07
C SER A 87 -0.26 -19.12 10.03
N TRP A 88 0.31 -18.92 8.84
CA TRP A 88 0.46 -19.93 7.80
C TRP A 88 1.94 -20.27 7.63
N ASP A 89 2.20 -21.42 7.02
CA ASP A 89 3.56 -21.82 6.66
C ASP A 89 4.05 -20.98 5.48
N THR A 90 5.17 -20.30 5.67
CA THR A 90 5.80 -19.48 4.63
C THR A 90 6.80 -20.27 3.79
N ASP A 91 6.96 -21.58 4.05
CA ASP A 91 7.94 -22.47 3.41
C ASP A 91 9.38 -21.92 3.49
N GLY A 92 9.68 -21.14 4.54
CA GLY A 92 10.96 -20.43 4.69
C GLY A 92 11.17 -19.26 3.72
N GLN A 93 10.15 -18.86 2.96
CA GLN A 93 10.22 -17.84 1.92
C GLN A 93 9.66 -16.50 2.40
N ASN A 94 10.02 -16.08 3.62
CA ASN A 94 9.58 -14.81 4.19
C ASN A 94 9.93 -13.61 3.29
N GLU A 95 11.02 -13.70 2.53
CA GLU A 95 11.45 -12.65 1.60
C GLU A 95 10.41 -12.38 0.50
N LYS A 96 9.63 -13.38 0.08
CA LYS A 96 8.53 -13.20 -0.89
C LYS A 96 7.38 -12.36 -0.34
N TYR A 97 7.30 -12.25 0.98
CA TYR A 97 6.33 -11.43 1.69
C TYR A 97 6.99 -10.13 2.16
N THR A 98 7.93 -9.60 1.40
CA THR A 98 8.52 -8.28 1.65
C THR A 98 7.74 -7.26 0.85
N ILE A 99 7.46 -6.10 1.46
CA ILE A 99 6.80 -4.99 0.77
C ILE A 99 7.83 -3.87 0.68
N GLU A 100 8.25 -3.57 -0.55
CA GLU A 100 9.19 -2.49 -0.81
C GLU A 100 8.53 -1.11 -0.60
N PRO A 101 9.32 -0.06 -0.34
CA PRO A 101 8.82 1.31 -0.31
C PRO A 101 8.09 1.69 -1.60
N TRP A 102 6.98 2.41 -1.49
CA TRP A 102 6.19 2.89 -2.63
C TRP A 102 5.78 1.77 -3.61
N ASP A 103 5.48 0.60 -3.06
CA ASP A 103 5.13 -0.60 -3.84
C ASP A 103 3.90 -1.30 -3.24
N TYR A 104 3.49 -2.40 -3.86
CA TYR A 104 2.44 -3.27 -3.37
C TYR A 104 2.88 -4.73 -3.29
N LEU A 105 2.18 -5.48 -2.46
CA LEU A 105 2.32 -6.92 -2.37
C LEU A 105 0.95 -7.58 -2.50
N LEU A 106 0.90 -8.62 -3.32
CA LEU A 106 -0.26 -9.47 -3.52
C LEU A 106 0.06 -10.91 -3.17
N PHE A 107 -0.80 -11.54 -2.38
CA PHE A 107 -0.77 -12.98 -2.18
C PHE A 107 -2.16 -13.54 -1.85
N VAL A 108 -2.31 -14.85 -2.02
CA VAL A 108 -3.56 -15.58 -1.77
C VAL A 108 -3.30 -16.66 -0.73
N LEU A 109 -4.09 -16.66 0.34
CA LEU A 109 -4.07 -17.69 1.38
C LEU A 109 -5.20 -18.69 1.16
N ARG A 110 -4.90 -19.98 1.32
CA ARG A 110 -5.82 -21.10 1.13
C ARG A 110 -6.21 -21.71 2.46
N GLU A 111 -7.51 -21.85 2.67
CA GLU A 111 -8.06 -22.46 3.88
C GLU A 111 -9.15 -23.49 3.56
N ASP A 112 -9.39 -24.39 4.50
CA ASP A 112 -10.55 -25.26 4.45
C ASP A 112 -11.86 -24.47 4.46
N ILE A 113 -12.85 -25.01 3.75
CA ILE A 113 -14.15 -24.35 3.67
C ILE A 113 -14.85 -24.44 5.03
N PRO A 114 -15.23 -23.29 5.63
CA PRO A 114 -15.99 -23.28 6.87
C PRO A 114 -17.27 -24.10 6.76
N HIS A 115 -17.52 -24.93 7.77
CA HIS A 115 -18.68 -25.80 7.84
C HIS A 115 -19.16 -25.93 9.29
N PHE A 116 -20.37 -26.47 9.47
CA PHE A 116 -20.85 -26.83 10.80
C PHE A 116 -20.35 -28.22 11.15
N ALA A 117 -19.41 -28.30 12.10
CA ALA A 117 -19.06 -29.58 12.70
C ALA A 117 -20.28 -30.16 13.44
N LYS A 118 -20.44 -31.49 13.43
CA LYS A 118 -21.61 -32.17 14.00
C LYS A 118 -21.89 -31.68 15.44
N GLY A 119 -23.02 -31.02 15.65
CA GLY A 119 -23.48 -30.53 16.96
C GLY A 119 -22.75 -29.31 17.52
N ARG A 120 -22.03 -28.53 16.70
CA ARG A 120 -21.14 -27.45 17.17
C ARG A 120 -21.30 -26.12 16.41
N THR A 121 -20.60 -25.12 16.94
CA THR A 121 -20.24 -23.84 16.30
C THR A 121 -19.53 -24.08 14.96
N SER A 122 -19.67 -23.13 14.04
CA SER A 122 -18.98 -23.16 12.74
C SER A 122 -17.47 -23.24 12.89
N THR A 123 -16.80 -24.03 12.04
CA THR A 123 -15.35 -23.95 11.89
C THR A 123 -14.97 -22.58 11.33
N GLN A 124 -13.76 -22.13 11.64
CA GLN A 124 -13.30 -20.80 11.30
C GLN A 124 -11.98 -20.87 10.54
N ALA A 125 -11.97 -20.26 9.36
CA ALA A 125 -10.75 -19.88 8.66
C ALA A 125 -10.18 -18.61 9.32
N LYS A 126 -8.94 -18.64 9.80
CA LYS A 126 -8.33 -17.51 10.51
C LYS A 126 -6.88 -17.32 10.11
N TYR A 127 -6.56 -16.11 9.66
CA TYR A 127 -5.18 -15.70 9.42
C TYR A 127 -4.79 -14.54 10.32
N ASN A 128 -3.58 -14.59 10.84
CA ASN A 128 -2.93 -13.45 11.46
C ASN A 128 -1.50 -13.33 10.96
N PHE A 129 -1.03 -12.09 10.85
CA PHE A 129 0.35 -11.81 10.51
C PHE A 129 0.80 -10.45 11.03
N THR A 130 2.10 -10.27 11.08
CA THR A 130 2.74 -9.03 11.53
C THR A 130 3.83 -8.65 10.54
N TYR A 131 3.86 -7.37 10.21
CA TYR A 131 4.91 -6.75 9.42
C TYR A 131 5.67 -5.75 10.25
N GLN A 132 6.97 -5.67 10.01
CA GLN A 132 7.87 -4.80 10.75
C GLN A 132 8.88 -4.12 9.80
N SER A 133 9.07 -2.82 10.02
CA SER A 133 10.24 -2.02 9.61
C SER A 133 11.03 -1.65 10.88
N GLU A 134 12.08 -0.84 10.76
CA GLU A 134 12.92 -0.41 11.88
C GLU A 134 12.11 0.26 13.00
N ASN A 135 11.22 1.20 12.65
CA ASN A 135 10.44 1.98 13.62
C ASN A 135 8.92 1.73 13.56
N TYR A 136 8.45 1.05 12.52
CA TYR A 136 7.03 0.87 12.24
C TYR A 136 6.69 -0.61 12.25
N ALA A 137 5.48 -0.94 12.70
CA ALA A 137 4.97 -2.30 12.62
C ALA A 137 3.45 -2.30 12.68
N PHE A 138 2.83 -3.27 12.03
CA PHE A 138 1.39 -3.51 12.11
C PHE A 138 1.09 -4.99 12.23
N GLU A 139 0.02 -5.29 12.94
CA GLU A 139 -0.60 -6.60 13.06
C GLU A 139 -1.89 -6.60 12.25
N PHE A 140 -2.11 -7.66 11.48
CA PHE A 140 -3.34 -7.90 10.76
C PHE A 140 -3.95 -9.25 11.15
N LEU A 141 -5.27 -9.26 11.25
CA LEU A 141 -6.07 -10.44 11.55
C LEU A 141 -7.27 -10.47 10.61
N THR A 142 -7.58 -11.63 10.05
CA THR A 142 -8.84 -11.86 9.33
C THR A 142 -9.44 -13.21 9.68
N ARG A 143 -10.76 -13.30 9.56
CA ARG A 143 -11.59 -14.41 9.99
C ARG A 143 -12.74 -14.62 9.02
N LEU A 144 -12.99 -15.88 8.66
CA LEU A 144 -14.16 -16.30 7.92
C LEU A 144 -14.80 -17.48 8.66
N TRP A 145 -16.09 -17.38 8.94
CA TRP A 145 -16.91 -18.48 9.46
C TRP A 145 -18.30 -18.39 8.82
N VAL A 146 -19.14 -19.37 9.08
CA VAL A 146 -20.51 -19.38 8.57
C VAL A 146 -21.52 -19.40 9.71
N ARG A 147 -22.67 -18.74 9.53
CA ARG A 147 -23.83 -18.82 10.42
C ARG A 147 -25.01 -19.46 9.69
N LYS A 148 -25.92 -20.09 10.42
CA LYS A 148 -27.22 -20.51 9.88
C LYS A 148 -28.23 -19.41 10.13
N GLU A 149 -28.99 -19.07 9.10
CA GLU A 149 -30.17 -18.24 9.26
C GLU A 149 -31.32 -19.12 9.75
N HIS A 150 -31.52 -19.15 11.07
CA HIS A 150 -32.60 -19.94 11.66
C HIS A 150 -33.94 -19.24 11.44
N SER A 151 -34.79 -19.82 10.60
CA SER A 151 -36.21 -19.54 10.58
C SER A 151 -36.98 -20.72 11.17
N ALA A 152 -38.06 -20.43 11.92
CA ALA A 152 -38.84 -21.44 12.66
C ALA A 152 -39.50 -22.52 11.76
N SER A 153 -39.48 -22.33 10.43
CA SER A 153 -40.14 -23.17 9.44
C SER A 153 -39.19 -23.76 8.39
N SER A 154 -37.86 -23.58 8.50
CA SER A 154 -36.90 -24.14 7.54
C SER A 154 -36.24 -25.43 8.05
N PHE A 155 -36.41 -26.50 7.28
CA PHE A 155 -35.72 -27.78 7.48
C PHE A 155 -34.27 -27.76 6.96
N ASP A 156 -33.90 -26.79 6.11
CA ASP A 156 -32.53 -26.56 5.62
C ASP A 156 -32.20 -25.06 5.64
N PRO A 157 -31.80 -24.50 6.80
CA PRO A 157 -31.53 -23.08 6.94
C PRO A 157 -30.32 -22.64 6.11
N THR A 158 -30.46 -21.53 5.38
CA THR A 158 -29.42 -20.94 4.56
C THR A 158 -28.16 -20.66 5.38
N THR A 159 -27.00 -21.01 4.81
CA THR A 159 -25.69 -20.74 5.41
C THR A 159 -25.16 -19.39 4.92
N ILE A 160 -24.90 -18.47 5.85
CA ILE A 160 -24.41 -17.11 5.57
C ILE A 160 -22.94 -17.01 6.00
N PRO A 161 -22.00 -16.71 5.08
CA PRO A 161 -20.62 -16.44 5.44
C PRO A 161 -20.49 -15.07 6.14
N LEU A 162 -19.74 -15.05 7.23
CA LEU A 162 -19.35 -13.86 7.97
C LEU A 162 -17.84 -13.67 7.87
N ARG A 163 -17.44 -12.42 7.60
CA ARG A 163 -16.04 -12.03 7.36
C ARG A 163 -15.71 -10.88 8.26
N GLU A 164 -14.61 -11.01 9.00
CA GLU A 164 -14.07 -9.94 9.81
C GLU A 164 -12.60 -9.73 9.48
N HIS A 165 -12.15 -8.50 9.66
CA HIS A 165 -10.75 -8.16 9.66
C HIS A 165 -10.47 -7.07 10.70
N LYS A 166 -9.23 -7.03 11.15
CA LYS A 166 -8.72 -6.01 12.07
C LYS A 166 -7.27 -5.74 11.72
N ILE A 167 -6.91 -4.46 11.69
CA ILE A 167 -5.53 -4.00 11.57
C ILE A 167 -5.20 -3.13 12.78
N LYS A 168 -3.96 -3.23 13.26
CA LYS A 168 -3.48 -2.45 14.39
C LYS A 168 -2.01 -2.09 14.20
N THR A 169 -1.67 -0.82 14.41
CA THR A 169 -0.28 -0.38 14.54
C THR A 169 0.29 -0.84 15.89
N ILE A 170 1.47 -1.47 15.86
CA ILE A 170 2.16 -1.99 17.05
C ILE A 170 3.63 -1.54 17.13
N GLY A 171 4.09 -0.71 16.19
CA GLY A 171 5.46 -0.16 16.17
C GLY A 171 5.69 0.92 17.23
N THR A 172 6.94 1.37 17.34
CA THR A 172 7.34 2.46 18.25
C THR A 172 6.87 3.82 17.73
N LYS A 173 6.78 3.98 16.41
CA LYS A 173 6.20 5.15 15.74
C LYS A 173 4.78 4.86 15.22
N PRO A 174 3.88 5.86 15.23
CA PRO A 174 2.57 5.71 14.64
C PRO A 174 2.69 5.51 13.13
N LEU A 175 1.96 4.52 12.63
CA LEU A 175 1.77 4.23 11.21
C LEU A 175 0.28 4.42 10.90
N GLN A 176 -0.03 5.21 9.87
CA GLN A 176 -1.38 5.23 9.30
C GLN A 176 -1.59 3.92 8.56
N CYS A 177 -2.50 3.08 9.06
CA CYS A 177 -2.84 1.83 8.42
C CYS A 177 -4.36 1.62 8.40
N THR A 178 -4.90 1.29 7.23
CA THR A 178 -6.31 0.94 7.07
C THR A 178 -6.43 -0.41 6.40
N SER A 179 -7.59 -1.05 6.55
CA SER A 179 -7.92 -2.26 5.80
C SER A 179 -9.40 -2.26 5.44
N ARG A 180 -9.75 -2.88 4.31
CA ARG A 180 -11.14 -3.05 3.88
C ARG A 180 -11.33 -4.30 3.04
N ILE A 181 -12.46 -4.96 3.20
CA ILE A 181 -12.89 -6.03 2.29
C ILE A 181 -13.35 -5.39 0.98
N THR A 182 -12.77 -5.81 -0.14
CA THR A 182 -13.08 -5.27 -1.48
C THR A 182 -13.92 -6.21 -2.32
N ARG A 183 -13.81 -7.52 -2.09
CA ARG A 183 -14.50 -8.56 -2.86
C ARG A 183 -15.06 -9.62 -1.92
N THR A 184 -16.21 -10.18 -2.25
CA THR A 184 -16.77 -11.33 -1.54
C THR A 184 -17.51 -12.26 -2.48
N VAL A 185 -17.54 -13.55 -2.13
CA VAL A 185 -18.40 -14.57 -2.75
C VAL A 185 -19.39 -15.07 -1.71
N SER A 186 -20.68 -14.82 -1.89
CA SER A 186 -21.70 -15.23 -0.91
C SER A 186 -21.93 -16.74 -0.90
N THR A 187 -21.65 -17.42 -2.00
CA THR A 187 -21.77 -18.87 -2.16
C THR A 187 -20.48 -19.59 -1.76
N LYS A 188 -20.59 -20.88 -1.45
CA LYS A 188 -19.45 -21.76 -1.19
C LYS A 188 -18.50 -21.72 -2.42
N PRO A 189 -17.18 -21.57 -2.24
CA PRO A 189 -16.40 -21.71 -0.99
C PRO A 189 -16.10 -20.38 -0.27
N TYR A 190 -16.88 -19.33 -0.49
CA TYR A 190 -16.87 -18.11 0.33
C TYR A 190 -15.61 -17.23 0.24
N HIS A 191 -14.91 -17.23 -0.91
CA HIS A 191 -13.73 -16.38 -1.12
C HIS A 191 -13.98 -14.90 -0.77
N TYR A 192 -12.90 -14.20 -0.41
CA TYR A 192 -12.94 -12.75 -0.23
C TYR A 192 -11.57 -12.11 -0.43
N GLY A 193 -11.60 -10.83 -0.78
CA GLY A 193 -10.42 -10.00 -1.00
C GLY A 193 -10.34 -8.89 0.04
N ILE A 194 -9.13 -8.57 0.50
CA ILE A 194 -8.85 -7.51 1.45
C ILE A 194 -7.73 -6.64 0.89
N VAL A 195 -7.92 -5.33 0.97
CA VAL A 195 -6.85 -4.35 0.76
C VAL A 195 -6.41 -3.80 2.11
N ILE A 196 -5.10 -3.69 2.30
CA ILE A 196 -4.43 -3.02 3.40
C ILE A 196 -3.66 -1.84 2.82
N SER A 197 -3.81 -0.66 3.40
CA SER A 197 -3.13 0.55 2.93
C SER A 197 -2.27 1.12 4.06
N LEU A 198 -0.99 1.37 3.78
CA LEU A 198 0.00 1.93 4.70
C LEU A 198 0.39 3.32 4.23
N GLY A 199 0.46 4.30 5.13
CA GLY A 199 0.85 5.68 4.80
C GLY A 199 -0.24 6.53 4.13
N GLY A 200 -1.42 5.97 3.88
CA GLY A 200 -2.55 6.65 3.24
C GLY A 200 -3.79 5.75 3.13
N ASP A 201 -4.81 6.22 2.42
CA ASP A 201 -6.00 5.44 2.08
C ASP A 201 -6.12 5.36 0.55
N TYR A 202 -5.83 4.18 -0.01
CA TYR A 202 -5.69 3.89 -1.45
C TYR A 202 -6.71 2.86 -1.95
#